data_AF-A0A3B1JD23-F1
#
_entry.id   AF-A0A3B1JD23-F1
#
_cell.length_a   1.000
_cell.length_b   1.000
_cell.length_c   1.000
_cell.angle_alpha   90.00
_cell.angle_beta   90.00
_cell.angle_gamma   90.00
#
_symmetry.space_group_name_H-M   'P 1'
#
loop_
_entity.id
_entity.type
_entity.pdbx_description
1 polymer ?
#
loop_
_entity_poly.entity_id
_entity_poly.type
_entity_poly.pdbx_seq_one_letter_code
_entity_poly.pdbx_strand_id
1 'polypeptide(L)'
;PNEIFVVYFFAIRCDQAKSELIGISGRVDLAKVKVIVNEYSGTLIPLANPKSYHVRVCGQKDTVYAGNEDQLEAWEDHYLSERMTMTVIGAIDDFPCEAFARQLVLLLCEDGNIYTYEDEVVHLVAESLKDLLENGMTFPGSKSYNLGECFEEYTEEEYEELMECSEMKKMREEHEKFRESLGRELLECLEDLEKRQFKVLPGIFSVIKLFPCIHQVI
;
A
#
# COMPACT_ATOMS: atom_id res chain seq x y z
N PRO A 1 -21.49 23.85 -41.44
CA PRO A 1 -20.36 22.94 -41.78
C PRO A 1 -19.33 22.83 -40.65
N ASN A 2 -18.78 23.95 -40.18
CA ASN A 2 -17.69 23.96 -39.18
C ASN A 2 -18.10 23.39 -37.80
N GLU A 3 -19.33 23.63 -37.33
CA GLU A 3 -19.79 23.10 -36.02
C GLU A 3 -19.89 21.57 -36.00
N ILE A 4 -20.33 20.95 -37.12
CA ILE A 4 -20.44 19.49 -37.22
C ILE A 4 -19.04 18.86 -37.15
N PHE A 5 -18.05 19.40 -37.87
CA PHE A 5 -16.68 18.90 -37.81
C PHE A 5 -16.06 19.00 -36.41
N VAL A 6 -16.35 20.08 -35.68
CA VAL A 6 -15.87 20.27 -34.31
C VAL A 6 -16.47 19.21 -33.37
N VAL A 7 -17.79 19.00 -33.42
CA VAL A 7 -18.48 17.99 -32.58
C VAL A 7 -17.97 16.58 -32.87
N TYR A 8 -17.81 16.22 -34.15
CA TYR A 8 -17.28 14.91 -34.53
C TYR A 8 -15.83 14.70 -34.06
N PHE A 9 -14.99 15.73 -34.11
CA PHE A 9 -13.61 15.65 -33.66
C PHE A 9 -13.52 15.40 -32.14
N PHE A 10 -14.34 16.09 -31.34
CA PHE A 10 -14.42 15.87 -29.91
C PHE A 10 -14.91 14.46 -29.56
N ALA A 11 -15.93 13.95 -30.27
CA ALA A 11 -16.43 12.59 -30.06
C ALA A 11 -15.36 11.53 -30.37
N ILE A 12 -14.65 11.64 -31.49
CA ILE A 12 -13.58 10.71 -31.86
C ILE A 12 -12.47 10.72 -30.81
N ARG A 13 -12.04 11.92 -30.38
CA ARG A 13 -10.98 12.04 -29.37
C ARG A 13 -11.41 11.45 -28.02
N CYS A 14 -12.67 11.63 -27.63
CA CYS A 14 -13.24 11.02 -26.43
C CYS A 14 -13.21 9.48 -26.52
N ASP A 15 -13.65 8.91 -27.64
CA ASP A 15 -13.67 7.45 -27.84
C ASP A 15 -12.25 6.86 -27.84
N GLN A 16 -11.29 7.56 -28.44
CA GLN A 16 -9.87 7.18 -28.43
C GLN A 16 -9.29 7.21 -27.02
N ALA A 17 -9.48 8.32 -26.28
CA ALA A 17 -9.03 8.45 -24.90
C ALA A 17 -9.59 7.33 -24.01
N LYS A 18 -10.91 7.09 -24.11
CA LYS A 18 -11.58 6.03 -23.37
C LYS A 18 -11.03 4.65 -23.74
N SER A 19 -10.86 4.35 -25.03
CA SER A 19 -10.33 3.07 -25.50
C SER A 19 -8.91 2.81 -25.00
N GLU A 20 -8.03 3.80 -25.02
CA GLU A 20 -6.65 3.65 -24.54
C GLU A 20 -6.57 3.46 -23.02
N LEU A 21 -7.38 4.20 -22.26
CA LEU A 21 -7.46 4.05 -20.81
C LEU A 21 -8.01 2.68 -20.41
N ILE A 22 -9.08 2.22 -21.05
CA ILE A 22 -9.66 0.88 -20.80
C ILE A 22 -8.69 -0.25 -21.17
N GLY A 23 -7.80 -0.03 -22.15
CA GLY A 23 -6.79 -1.00 -22.56
C GLY A 23 -5.74 -1.32 -21.48
N ILE A 24 -5.69 -0.54 -20.40
CA ILE A 24 -4.80 -0.77 -19.26
C ILE A 24 -5.46 -1.78 -18.32
N SER A 25 -4.79 -2.91 -18.07
CA SER A 25 -5.27 -3.96 -17.19
C SER A 25 -4.11 -4.65 -16.46
N GLY A 26 -4.40 -5.25 -15.29
CA GLY A 26 -3.41 -5.89 -14.43
C GLY A 26 -2.55 -4.86 -13.68
N ARG A 27 -1.29 -5.20 -13.41
CA ARG A 27 -0.34 -4.28 -12.75
C ARG A 27 -0.11 -3.06 -13.64
N VAL A 28 -0.44 -1.89 -13.11
CA VAL A 28 -0.51 -0.67 -13.91
C VAL A 28 0.88 -0.05 -14.10
N ASP A 29 1.26 0.17 -15.35
CA ASP A 29 2.39 1.02 -15.69
C ASP A 29 1.94 2.50 -15.66
N LEU A 30 2.12 3.13 -14.49
CA LEU A 30 1.73 4.53 -14.26
C LEU A 30 2.49 5.51 -15.17
N ALA A 31 3.70 5.18 -15.62
CA ALA A 31 4.45 6.03 -16.55
C ALA A 31 3.79 6.06 -17.93
N LYS A 32 3.34 4.89 -18.42
CA LYS A 32 2.55 4.80 -19.66
C LYS A 32 1.22 5.54 -19.53
N VAL A 33 0.54 5.43 -18.38
CA VAL A 33 -0.71 6.17 -18.13
C VAL A 33 -0.48 7.67 -18.22
N LYS A 34 0.59 8.20 -17.60
CA LYS A 34 0.94 9.63 -17.68
C LYS A 34 1.10 10.12 -19.12
N VAL A 35 1.66 9.31 -20.02
CA VAL A 35 1.77 9.65 -21.46
C VAL A 35 0.38 9.79 -22.08
N ILE A 36 -0.50 8.81 -21.85
CA ILE A 36 -1.89 8.82 -22.37
C ILE A 36 -2.66 10.03 -21.82
N VAL A 37 -2.57 10.29 -20.52
CA VAL A 37 -3.24 11.42 -19.86
C VAL A 37 -2.77 12.76 -20.47
N ASN A 38 -1.46 12.91 -20.72
CA ASN A 38 -0.93 14.12 -21.34
C ASN A 38 -1.40 14.26 -22.80
N GLU A 39 -1.44 13.16 -23.56
CA GLU A 39 -1.92 13.15 -24.95
C GLU A 39 -3.39 13.56 -25.05
N TYR A 40 -4.23 13.07 -24.15
CA TYR A 40 -5.67 13.32 -24.16
C TYR A 40 -6.11 14.42 -23.19
N SER A 41 -5.18 15.23 -22.65
CA SER A 41 -5.51 16.30 -21.70
C SER A 41 -6.59 17.26 -22.23
N GLY A 42 -7.53 17.63 -21.34
CA GLY A 42 -8.70 18.45 -21.65
C GLY A 42 -9.88 17.70 -22.27
N THR A 43 -9.73 16.40 -22.58
CA THR A 43 -10.82 15.57 -23.11
C THR A 43 -11.85 15.29 -22.02
N LEU A 44 -13.14 15.47 -22.32
CA LEU A 44 -14.24 15.18 -21.40
C LEU A 44 -14.84 13.81 -21.73
N ILE A 45 -14.67 12.85 -20.82
CA ILE A 45 -15.26 11.52 -20.95
C ILE A 45 -16.52 11.44 -20.06
N PRO A 46 -17.72 11.26 -20.62
CA PRO A 46 -18.95 11.18 -19.83
C PRO A 46 -18.96 9.93 -18.95
N LEU A 47 -19.40 10.09 -17.70
CA LEU A 47 -19.61 8.97 -16.79
C LEU A 47 -20.96 8.29 -17.05
N ALA A 48 -20.98 6.95 -16.97
CA ALA A 48 -22.23 6.21 -17.00
C ALA A 48 -23.06 6.42 -15.72
N ASN A 49 -22.38 6.61 -14.59
CA ASN A 49 -22.96 6.99 -13.31
C ASN A 49 -21.94 7.82 -12.49
N PRO A 50 -22.30 8.98 -11.93
CA PRO A 50 -23.51 9.74 -12.21
C PRO A 50 -23.52 10.37 -13.62
N LYS A 51 -24.64 10.22 -14.36
CA LYS A 51 -24.76 10.55 -15.80
C LYS A 51 -24.49 12.00 -16.20
N SER A 52 -24.60 12.96 -15.28
CA SER A 52 -24.44 14.39 -15.57
C SER A 52 -22.99 14.86 -15.50
N TYR A 53 -22.06 14.00 -15.10
CA TYR A 53 -20.67 14.36 -14.87
C TYR A 53 -19.74 13.76 -15.91
N HIS A 54 -18.60 14.41 -16.07
CA HIS A 54 -17.56 14.00 -16.99
C HIS A 54 -16.24 13.92 -16.23
N VAL A 55 -15.43 12.93 -16.58
CA VAL A 55 -14.01 12.95 -16.25
C VAL A 55 -13.32 13.84 -17.26
N ARG A 56 -12.78 14.97 -16.79
CA ARG A 56 -11.83 15.76 -17.57
C ARG A 56 -10.47 15.11 -17.44
N VAL A 57 -10.01 14.45 -18.50
CA VAL A 57 -8.68 13.85 -18.56
C VAL A 57 -7.65 14.95 -18.38
N CYS A 58 -6.83 14.83 -17.35
CA CYS A 58 -5.77 15.78 -17.05
C CYS A 58 -4.80 15.24 -16.00
N GLY A 59 -3.60 15.81 -15.96
CA GLY A 59 -2.65 15.56 -14.87
C GLY A 59 -2.86 16.57 -13.73
N GLN A 60 -2.10 16.39 -12.64
CA GLN A 60 -2.19 17.22 -11.44
C GLN A 60 -2.02 18.73 -11.70
N LYS A 61 -1.24 19.11 -12.71
CA LYS A 61 -0.99 20.53 -13.06
C LYS A 61 -2.24 21.27 -13.52
N ASP A 62 -3.28 20.55 -13.93
CA ASP A 62 -4.54 21.10 -14.42
C ASP A 62 -5.71 20.80 -13.43
N THR A 63 -5.37 20.56 -12.16
CA THR A 63 -6.33 20.42 -11.05
C THR A 63 -6.16 21.57 -10.06
N VAL A 64 -7.01 21.60 -9.03
CA VAL A 64 -6.91 22.54 -7.91
C VAL A 64 -5.64 22.36 -7.06
N TYR A 65 -4.90 21.27 -7.26
CA TYR A 65 -3.62 20.97 -6.60
C TYR A 65 -2.41 21.24 -7.49
N ALA A 66 -2.57 22.06 -8.53
CA ALA A 66 -1.47 22.47 -9.39
C ALA A 66 -0.33 23.11 -8.58
N GLY A 67 0.88 22.55 -8.73
CA GLY A 67 2.08 23.01 -8.02
C GLY A 67 2.22 22.54 -6.57
N ASN A 68 1.30 21.71 -6.08
CA ASN A 68 1.38 21.10 -4.75
C ASN A 68 1.89 19.66 -4.85
N GLU A 69 3.20 19.49 -5.06
CA GLU A 69 3.83 18.16 -5.19
C GLU A 69 3.65 17.31 -3.92
N ASP A 70 3.73 17.95 -2.75
CA ASP A 70 3.55 17.34 -1.42
C ASP A 70 2.18 16.67 -1.27
N GLN A 71 1.13 17.18 -1.94
CA GLN A 71 -0.20 16.58 -1.85
C GLN A 71 -0.27 15.20 -2.49
N LEU A 72 0.43 14.99 -3.61
CA LEU A 72 0.45 13.68 -4.25
C LEU A 72 1.23 12.69 -3.38
N GLU A 73 2.37 13.12 -2.83
CA GLU A 73 3.14 12.31 -1.87
C GLU A 73 2.29 11.94 -0.64
N ALA A 74 1.51 12.88 -0.11
CA ALA A 74 0.60 12.59 1.01
C ALA A 74 -0.45 11.53 0.68
N TRP A 75 -1.04 11.55 -0.53
CA TRP A 75 -1.98 10.51 -0.96
C TRP A 75 -1.33 9.13 -1.10
N GLU A 76 -0.05 9.08 -1.51
CA GLU A 76 0.70 7.83 -1.62
C GLU A 76 1.10 7.26 -0.25
N ASP A 77 1.40 8.11 0.73
CA ASP A 77 2.11 7.73 1.96
C ASP A 77 1.23 7.68 3.22
N HIS A 78 0.10 8.39 3.28
CA HIS A 78 -0.57 8.69 4.57
C HIS A 78 -2.01 8.22 4.72
N TYR A 79 -2.54 7.47 3.75
CA TYR A 79 -3.94 7.03 3.77
C TYR A 79 -4.09 5.51 3.76
N LEU A 80 -3.40 4.84 2.86
CA LEU A 80 -3.48 3.37 2.75
C LEU A 80 -2.52 2.70 3.74
N SER A 81 -2.79 1.43 4.05
CA SER A 81 -1.99 0.63 5.01
C SER A 81 -0.54 0.45 4.57
N GLU A 82 -0.29 0.44 3.26
CA GLU A 82 1.03 0.42 2.66
C GLU A 82 1.15 1.61 1.71
N ARG A 83 2.39 2.11 1.56
CA ARG A 83 2.68 3.12 0.54
C ARG A 83 2.34 2.58 -0.84
N MET A 84 1.57 3.36 -1.60
CA MET A 84 1.16 3.00 -2.96
C MET A 84 1.46 4.13 -3.93
N THR A 85 2.14 3.83 -5.04
CA THR A 85 2.37 4.85 -6.08
C THR A 85 1.06 5.20 -6.77
N MET A 86 0.83 6.50 -7.01
CA MET A 86 -0.39 6.99 -7.66
C MET A 86 -0.09 7.97 -8.80
N THR A 87 -1.06 8.14 -9.70
CA THR A 87 -1.04 9.23 -10.66
C THR A 87 -2.42 9.84 -10.83
N VAL A 88 -2.48 11.16 -10.95
CA VAL A 88 -3.70 11.85 -11.36
C VAL A 88 -4.00 11.49 -12.82
N ILE A 89 -5.23 11.03 -13.08
CA ILE A 89 -5.72 10.68 -14.42
C ILE A 89 -6.82 11.63 -14.92
N GLY A 90 -7.41 12.41 -14.02
CA GLY A 90 -8.41 13.41 -14.38
C GLY A 90 -9.05 14.05 -13.15
N ALA A 91 -10.03 14.90 -13.43
CA ALA A 91 -10.83 15.56 -12.41
C ALA A 91 -12.31 15.59 -12.84
N ILE A 92 -13.20 15.61 -11.86
CA ILE A 92 -14.63 15.88 -12.03
C ILE A 92 -14.90 17.22 -11.38
N ASP A 93 -15.30 18.20 -12.19
CA ASP A 93 -15.55 19.57 -11.76
C ASP A 93 -17.00 19.74 -11.27
N ASP A 94 -17.22 20.73 -10.38
CA ASP A 94 -18.53 21.13 -9.86
C ASP A 94 -19.35 19.99 -9.20
N PHE A 95 -18.68 19.02 -8.58
CA PHE A 95 -19.33 17.89 -7.92
C PHE A 95 -19.87 18.29 -6.53
N PRO A 96 -21.09 17.84 -6.13
CA PRO A 96 -21.69 18.16 -4.83
C PRO A 96 -21.02 17.39 -3.69
N CYS A 97 -19.81 17.83 -3.35
CA CYS A 97 -18.92 17.30 -2.31
C CYS A 97 -18.27 18.46 -1.55
N GLU A 98 -17.53 18.13 -0.50
CA GLU A 98 -16.73 19.04 0.31
C GLU A 98 -15.28 19.15 -0.17
N ALA A 99 -14.90 18.43 -1.24
CA ALA A 99 -13.59 18.56 -1.85
C ALA A 99 -13.32 20.02 -2.26
N PHE A 100 -12.05 20.43 -2.18
CA PHE A 100 -11.65 21.80 -2.46
C PHE A 100 -12.11 22.26 -3.86
N ALA A 101 -12.78 23.41 -3.90
CA ALA A 101 -13.45 23.95 -5.09
C ALA A 101 -14.41 22.98 -5.80
N ARG A 102 -14.99 22.01 -5.06
CA ARG A 102 -15.92 21.00 -5.58
C ARG A 102 -15.32 20.16 -6.71
N GLN A 103 -14.00 19.98 -6.72
CA GLN A 103 -13.29 19.21 -7.73
C GLN A 103 -12.80 17.88 -7.14
N LEU A 104 -13.39 16.78 -7.59
CA LEU A 104 -12.91 15.43 -7.26
C LEU A 104 -11.76 15.08 -8.20
N VAL A 105 -10.54 14.98 -7.65
CA VAL A 105 -9.37 14.52 -8.40
C VAL A 105 -9.35 13.00 -8.40
N LEU A 106 -9.18 12.40 -9.58
CA LEU A 106 -9.14 10.95 -9.75
C LEU A 106 -7.70 10.46 -9.79
N LEU A 107 -7.40 9.54 -8.88
CA LEU A 107 -6.08 8.95 -8.66
C LEU A 107 -6.12 7.49 -9.11
N LEU A 108 -5.29 7.14 -10.09
CA LEU A 108 -5.03 5.75 -10.43
C LEU A 108 -3.86 5.25 -9.59
N CYS A 109 -4.10 4.21 -8.82
CA CYS A 109 -3.11 3.52 -8.01
C CYS A 109 -2.43 2.40 -8.80
N GLU A 110 -1.22 2.02 -8.42
CA GLU A 110 -0.45 0.93 -9.05
C GLU A 110 -1.15 -0.45 -9.01
N ASP A 111 -2.07 -0.64 -8.05
CA ASP A 111 -2.94 -1.82 -7.93
C ASP A 111 -4.09 -1.85 -8.95
N GLY A 112 -4.30 -0.75 -9.69
CA GLY A 112 -5.36 -0.57 -10.68
C GLY A 112 -6.63 0.09 -10.16
N ASN A 113 -6.76 0.27 -8.85
CA ASN A 113 -7.91 0.93 -8.24
C ASN A 113 -7.90 2.44 -8.51
N ILE A 114 -9.10 3.02 -8.54
CA ILE A 114 -9.31 4.45 -8.69
C ILE A 114 -9.79 5.04 -7.37
N TYR A 115 -9.06 6.04 -6.90
CA TYR A 115 -9.37 6.77 -5.70
C TYR A 115 -9.73 8.22 -6.00
N THR A 116 -10.41 8.88 -5.07
CA THR A 116 -10.56 10.34 -5.05
C THR A 116 -10.36 10.89 -3.65
N TYR A 117 -10.06 12.18 -3.56
CA TYR A 117 -9.78 12.87 -2.30
C TYR A 117 -10.86 13.92 -1.99
N GLU A 118 -11.45 13.84 -0.81
CA GLU A 118 -12.39 14.80 -0.22
C GLU A 118 -11.99 15.03 1.24
N ASP A 119 -11.65 16.28 1.60
CA ASP A 119 -11.50 16.75 3.00
C ASP A 119 -10.78 15.76 3.95
N GLU A 120 -9.49 15.48 3.70
CA GLU A 120 -8.67 14.55 4.50
C GLU A 120 -9.14 13.08 4.47
N VAL A 121 -9.95 12.72 3.47
CA VAL A 121 -10.40 11.34 3.21
C VAL A 121 -10.11 10.94 1.76
N VAL A 122 -9.57 9.73 1.59
CA VAL A 122 -9.40 9.09 0.28
C VAL A 122 -10.46 8.01 0.12
N HIS A 123 -11.22 8.07 -0.98
CA HIS A 123 -12.33 7.17 -1.28
C HIS A 123 -12.00 6.26 -2.47
N LEU A 124 -12.24 4.95 -2.33
CA LEU A 124 -12.18 3.99 -3.43
C LEU A 124 -13.45 4.11 -4.28
N VAL A 125 -13.35 4.70 -5.47
CA VAL A 125 -14.52 5.05 -6.29
C VAL A 125 -14.77 4.12 -7.48
N ALA A 126 -13.75 3.37 -7.91
CA ALA A 126 -13.86 2.31 -8.91
C ALA A 126 -12.70 1.30 -8.78
N GLU A 127 -12.92 0.05 -9.17
CA GLU A 127 -11.91 -1.02 -9.04
C GLU A 127 -10.96 -1.11 -10.25
N SER A 128 -11.26 -0.37 -11.33
CA SER A 128 -10.41 -0.27 -12.52
C SER A 128 -10.79 0.91 -13.39
N LEU A 129 -9.90 1.29 -14.32
CA LEU A 129 -10.22 2.25 -15.40
C LEU A 129 -11.42 1.80 -16.23
N LYS A 130 -11.54 0.49 -16.48
CA LYS A 130 -12.70 -0.07 -17.20
C LYS A 130 -13.99 0.15 -16.44
N ASP A 131 -13.99 -0.17 -15.14
CA ASP A 131 -15.15 0.03 -14.28
C ASP A 131 -15.56 1.50 -14.21
N LEU A 132 -14.61 2.41 -13.97
CA LEU A 132 -14.82 3.86 -13.97
C LEU A 132 -15.49 4.36 -15.27
N LEU A 133 -14.96 3.94 -16.42
CA LEU A 133 -15.35 4.52 -17.72
C LEU A 133 -16.57 3.82 -18.35
N GLU A 134 -16.86 2.57 -17.99
CA GLU A 134 -18.03 1.82 -18.50
C GLU A 134 -19.23 1.88 -17.53
N ASN A 135 -19.00 1.72 -16.23
CA ASN A 135 -20.04 1.64 -15.20
C ASN A 135 -20.20 2.95 -14.43
N GLY A 136 -19.14 3.75 -14.35
CA GLY A 136 -19.10 5.01 -13.60
C GLY A 136 -18.36 4.87 -12.29
N MET A 137 -18.60 5.82 -11.39
CA MET A 137 -17.98 5.84 -10.06
C MET A 137 -19.03 5.73 -8.95
N THR A 138 -18.61 5.19 -7.81
CA THR A 138 -19.38 5.25 -6.57
C THR A 138 -18.79 6.33 -5.67
N PHE A 139 -19.61 7.24 -5.15
CA PHE A 139 -19.18 8.29 -4.23
C PHE A 139 -20.12 8.33 -3.01
N PRO A 140 -19.62 8.36 -1.76
CA PRO A 140 -18.22 8.50 -1.30
C PRO A 140 -17.37 7.20 -1.37
N GLY A 141 -17.59 6.32 -2.34
CA GLY A 141 -16.77 5.13 -2.56
C GLY A 141 -17.24 3.90 -1.79
N SER A 142 -16.68 2.74 -2.14
CA SER A 142 -16.96 1.47 -1.45
C SER A 142 -16.14 1.31 -0.17
N LYS A 143 -14.99 1.99 -0.10
CA LYS A 143 -14.11 2.11 1.06
C LYS A 143 -13.62 3.54 1.16
N SER A 144 -13.34 3.97 2.38
CA SER A 144 -12.78 5.30 2.67
C SER A 144 -11.63 5.12 3.66
N TYR A 145 -10.63 5.97 3.54
CA TYR A 145 -9.42 5.94 4.36
C TYR A 145 -9.16 7.36 4.84
N ASN A 146 -9.08 7.54 6.15
CA ASN A 146 -8.81 8.86 6.74
C ASN A 146 -7.30 9.10 6.78
N LEU A 147 -6.91 10.37 6.77
CA LEU A 147 -5.52 10.76 6.94
C LEU A 147 -4.96 10.18 8.24
N GLY A 148 -3.89 9.38 8.12
CA GLY A 148 -3.14 8.84 9.24
C GLY A 148 -3.80 7.66 9.97
N GLU A 149 -4.98 7.21 9.55
CA GLU A 149 -5.66 6.03 10.12
C GLU A 149 -4.78 4.78 10.02
N CYS A 150 -3.97 4.68 8.96
CA CYS A 150 -3.02 3.58 8.78
C CYS A 150 -1.85 3.56 9.80
N PHE A 151 -1.66 4.63 10.57
CA PHE A 151 -0.64 4.71 11.62
C PHE A 151 -1.21 4.54 13.03
N GLU A 152 -2.52 4.34 13.17
CA GLU A 152 -3.13 4.10 14.47
C GLU A 152 -2.62 2.78 15.07
N GLU A 153 -2.34 2.80 16.38
CA GLU A 153 -1.95 1.59 17.10
C GLU A 153 -3.14 0.62 17.16
N TYR A 154 -2.86 -0.66 16.94
CA TYR A 154 -3.88 -1.69 17.13
C TYR A 154 -4.46 -1.62 18.54
N THR A 155 -5.79 -1.72 18.61
CA THR A 155 -6.46 -2.00 19.88
C THR A 155 -6.04 -3.36 20.42
N GLU A 156 -6.27 -3.60 21.73
CA GLU A 156 -5.96 -4.89 22.34
C GLU A 156 -6.68 -6.06 21.63
N GLU A 157 -7.95 -5.86 21.23
CA GLU A 157 -8.74 -6.84 20.48
C GLU A 157 -8.15 -7.12 19.10
N GLU A 158 -7.80 -6.09 18.33
CA GLU A 158 -7.17 -6.26 17.00
C GLU A 158 -5.79 -6.91 17.09
N TYR A 159 -5.03 -6.58 18.14
CA TYR A 159 -3.74 -7.21 18.39
C TYR A 159 -3.90 -8.70 18.72
N GLU A 160 -4.88 -9.07 19.54
CA GLU A 160 -5.19 -10.48 19.82
C GLU A 160 -5.58 -11.23 18.54
N GLU A 161 -6.42 -10.65 17.69
CA GLU A 161 -6.79 -11.23 16.40
C GLU A 161 -5.59 -11.40 15.47
N LEU A 162 -4.71 -10.38 15.39
CA LEU A 162 -3.46 -10.43 14.62
C LEU A 162 -2.55 -11.56 15.11
N MET A 163 -2.41 -11.73 16.43
CA MET A 163 -1.57 -12.79 17.02
C MET A 163 -2.12 -14.20 16.76
N GLU A 164 -3.42 -14.32 16.49
CA GLU A 164 -4.09 -15.57 16.16
C GLU A 164 -4.08 -15.90 14.65
N CYS A 165 -3.58 -15.00 13.80
CA CYS A 165 -3.52 -15.22 12.36
C CYS A 165 -2.53 -16.35 11.99
N SER A 166 -2.76 -16.97 10.83
CA SER A 166 -1.98 -18.13 10.38
C SER A 166 -0.49 -17.81 10.17
N GLU A 167 -0.19 -16.60 9.72
CA GLU A 167 1.17 -16.12 9.47
C GLU A 167 1.93 -15.95 10.79
N MET A 168 1.33 -15.29 11.78
CA MET A 168 1.93 -15.10 13.11
C MET A 168 2.12 -16.42 13.84
N LYS A 169 1.17 -17.35 13.73
CA LYS A 169 1.31 -18.71 14.26
C LYS A 169 2.50 -19.44 13.65
N LYS A 170 2.63 -19.39 12.32
CA LYS A 170 3.75 -20.02 11.61
C LYS A 170 5.09 -19.40 12.02
N MET A 171 5.16 -18.07 12.12
CA MET A 171 6.38 -17.37 12.54
C MET A 171 6.78 -17.77 13.97
N ARG A 172 5.82 -17.90 14.89
CA ARG A 172 6.06 -18.37 16.25
C ARG A 172 6.61 -19.79 16.29
N GLU A 173 6.01 -20.70 15.52
CA GLU A 173 6.49 -22.09 15.43
C GLU A 173 7.91 -22.19 14.87
N GLU A 174 8.22 -21.41 13.83
CA GLU A 174 9.57 -21.36 13.24
C GLU A 174 10.59 -20.80 14.24
N HIS A 175 10.23 -19.73 14.94
CA HIS A 175 11.06 -19.14 15.99
C HIS A 175 11.32 -20.14 17.13
N GLU A 176 10.29 -20.88 17.56
CA GLU A 176 10.43 -21.89 18.61
C GLU A 176 11.36 -23.03 18.18
N LYS A 177 11.18 -23.58 16.97
CA LYS A 177 12.07 -24.61 16.42
C LYS A 177 13.53 -24.14 16.34
N PHE A 178 13.74 -22.89 15.92
CA PHE A 178 15.08 -22.31 15.85
C PHE A 178 15.72 -22.17 17.24
N ARG A 179 14.96 -21.65 18.21
CA ARG A 179 15.40 -21.51 19.61
C ARG A 179 15.78 -22.86 20.21
N GLU A 180 15.00 -23.90 19.94
CA GLU A 180 15.30 -25.26 20.39
C GLU A 180 16.55 -25.84 19.72
N SER A 181 16.77 -25.60 18.42
CA SER A 181 18.00 -26.06 17.75
C SER A 181 19.23 -25.44 18.37
N LEU A 182 19.20 -24.12 18.61
CA LEU A 182 20.30 -23.41 19.25
C LEU A 182 20.57 -23.94 20.66
N GLY A 183 19.51 -24.26 21.41
CA GLY A 183 19.63 -24.88 22.73
C GLY A 183 20.31 -26.26 22.68
N ARG A 184 19.98 -27.08 21.68
CA ARG A 184 20.63 -28.40 21.47
C ARG A 184 22.09 -28.25 21.07
N GLU A 185 22.40 -27.37 20.12
CA GLU A 185 23.77 -27.10 19.67
C GLU A 185 24.66 -26.62 20.81
N LEU A 186 24.13 -25.75 21.68
CA LEU A 186 24.85 -25.29 22.87
C LEU A 186 25.14 -26.45 23.84
N LEU A 187 24.15 -27.31 24.10
CA LEU A 187 24.32 -28.49 24.96
C LEU A 187 25.38 -29.44 24.40
N GLU A 188 25.34 -29.74 23.10
CA GLU A 188 26.35 -30.56 22.43
C GLU A 188 27.76 -29.97 22.58
N CYS A 189 27.89 -28.65 22.42
CA CYS A 189 29.16 -27.96 22.62
C CYS A 189 29.67 -28.09 24.07
N LEU A 190 28.78 -27.96 25.07
CA LEU A 190 29.14 -28.10 26.48
C LEU A 190 29.57 -29.52 26.82
N GLU A 191 28.87 -30.54 26.33
CA GLU A 191 29.25 -31.94 26.51
C GLU A 191 30.61 -32.26 25.88
N ASP A 192 30.89 -31.72 24.70
CA ASP A 192 32.16 -31.90 24.02
C ASP A 192 33.33 -31.28 24.80
N LEU A 193 33.12 -30.13 25.44
CA LEU A 193 34.11 -29.50 26.31
C LEU A 193 34.38 -30.34 27.56
N GLU A 194 33.34 -30.90 28.19
CA GLU A 194 33.48 -31.78 29.35
C GLU A 194 34.27 -33.06 29.00
N LYS A 195 33.91 -33.72 27.89
CA LYS A 195 34.62 -34.92 27.39
C LYS A 195 36.09 -34.62 27.07
N ARG A 196 36.40 -33.41 26.60
CA ARG A 196 37.79 -32.97 26.33
C ARG A 196 38.56 -32.70 27.62
N GLN A 197 37.94 -32.13 28.67
CA GLN A 197 38.58 -32.00 29.99
C GLN A 197 38.94 -33.36 30.59
N PHE A 198 38.07 -34.37 30.45
CA PHE A 198 38.33 -35.73 30.96
C PHE A 198 39.44 -36.49 30.20
N LYS A 199 39.75 -36.13 28.95
CA LYS A 199 40.83 -36.78 28.16
C LYS A 199 42.23 -36.23 28.43
N VAL A 200 42.37 -35.09 29.10
CA VAL A 200 43.67 -34.46 29.39
C VAL A 200 44.32 -35.00 30.67
N LEU A 201 43.62 -35.78 31.49
CA LEU A 201 44.16 -36.31 32.75
C LEU A 201 44.03 -37.84 32.91
N PRO A 202 44.79 -38.66 32.17
CA PRO A 202 45.09 -40.03 32.57
C PRO A 202 46.37 -40.12 33.41
N GLY A 203 46.70 -39.11 34.24
CA GLY A 203 48.04 -39.04 34.83
C GLY A 203 48.28 -38.31 36.15
N ILE A 204 47.27 -37.81 36.88
CA ILE A 204 47.53 -37.22 38.22
C ILE A 204 46.44 -37.61 39.21
N PHE A 205 46.51 -38.86 39.67
CA PHE A 205 46.12 -39.18 41.04
C PHE A 205 47.25 -38.63 41.94
N SER A 206 47.12 -37.39 42.41
CA SER A 206 47.66 -36.88 43.70
C SER A 206 47.61 -35.36 43.79
N VAL A 207 46.41 -34.78 43.96
CA VAL A 207 46.25 -33.57 44.80
C VAL A 207 44.94 -33.69 45.59
N ILE A 208 44.82 -34.77 46.37
CA ILE A 208 44.07 -34.67 47.62
C ILE A 208 44.95 -33.84 48.55
N LYS A 209 44.42 -32.70 49.01
CA LYS A 209 45.00 -31.66 49.91
C LYS A 209 45.55 -30.44 49.19
N LEU A 210 44.74 -29.37 49.19
CA LEU A 210 45.02 -27.93 49.03
C LEU A 210 43.82 -27.41 48.21
N PHE A 211 42.62 -27.23 48.77
CA PHE A 211 42.28 -26.08 49.62
C PHE A 211 41.12 -26.42 50.58
N PRO A 212 41.32 -26.30 51.91
CA PRO A 212 40.30 -26.53 52.93
C PRO A 212 39.56 -25.24 53.33
N CYS A 213 38.93 -24.51 52.40
CA CYS A 213 38.13 -23.32 52.74
C CYS A 213 36.87 -23.19 51.87
N ILE A 214 35.93 -24.13 52.03
CA ILE A 214 34.49 -23.84 51.89
C ILE A 214 33.84 -24.24 53.22
N HIS A 215 34.11 -23.44 54.24
CA HIS A 215 33.27 -23.26 55.41
C HIS A 215 33.42 -21.79 55.78
N GLN A 216 32.30 -21.06 55.86
CA GLN A 216 32.15 -19.60 56.00
C GLN A 216 32.12 -18.83 54.68
N VAL A 217 30.95 -18.78 54.01
CA VAL A 217 30.01 -17.63 54.03
C VAL A 217 28.67 -18.14 53.48
N ILE A 218 27.87 -18.72 54.39
CA ILE A 218 26.41 -18.53 54.45
C ILE A 218 26.20 -17.67 55.68
#